data_AF-G0N190-F1
#
_entry.id   AF-G0N190-F1
#
_cell.length_a   1.000
_cell.length_b   1.000
_cell.length_c   1.000
_cell.angle_alpha   90.00
_cell.angle_beta   90.00
_cell.angle_gamma   90.00
#
_symmetry.space_group_name_H-M   'P 1'
#
loop_
_entity.id
_entity.type
_entity.pdbx_description
1 polymer ?
#
loop_
_entity_poly.entity_id
_entity_poly.type
_entity_poly.pdbx_seq_one_letter_code
_entity_poly.pdbx_strand_id
1 'polypeptide(L)'
;MDEQQEPLEIKLEPEDEVPSEIKLEITEDVKEEPQFEPDDKMEAIFRIVINEELGDNSANGRRCHLCLRKVSCSVIKHVTMKHERVFLATFYLLQNKTSLEMARKFIDGSTKNVCRSHYPDAIDLIFQEIGVKDVKDLDESHPEKVIEVMKSLTPRINKEKFFTKFAEFIKRNRGKEERTPYGLPTRLSQHCSVCQLISWQQEMTPVVLEDSLIILALGTLLTGQKDLKEARCLIRAASIFSCQRHFTESLFAIFREFRNEGTLEINNLTKEQAQKVLFYAQKMCHGFTLERLKVALNDFSQRYTLFQEVVTHVPIVTPTRMRAVEFADLATSQLIDSASKKYCEICMSLVSTELCTQLTSPAHRMVLSVGMVLGKTMDIHTARWLSEKNSKEFCRIHLVQAVDTFEKFLGVERSEVQTCSYAKLQEVMIIVNALFPWCSIPEFRTILADFMF
;
A
#
# COMPACT_ATOMS: atom_id res chain seq x y z
N MET A 1 -26.47 -7.26 74.30
CA MET A 1 -25.87 -5.90 74.27
C MET A 1 -26.07 -5.43 72.86
N ASP A 2 -27.24 -4.84 72.63
CA ASP A 2 -27.69 -4.36 71.33
C ASP A 2 -27.23 -2.90 71.20
N GLU A 3 -26.33 -2.64 70.25
CA GLU A 3 -25.92 -1.29 69.87
C GLU A 3 -26.90 -0.77 68.81
N GLN A 4 -27.72 0.21 69.22
CA GLN A 4 -28.54 1.03 68.33
C GLN A 4 -27.68 2.17 67.78
N GLN A 5 -27.56 2.24 66.45
CA GLN A 5 -27.00 3.39 65.74
C GLN A 5 -28.10 4.43 65.48
N GLU A 6 -27.90 5.64 66.00
CA GLU A 6 -28.69 6.84 65.66
C GLU A 6 -28.27 7.40 64.29
N PRO A 7 -29.21 8.01 63.52
CA PRO A 7 -28.91 8.59 62.22
C PRO A 7 -28.47 10.06 62.31
N LEU A 8 -27.46 10.41 61.51
CA LEU A 8 -26.93 11.77 61.32
C LEU A 8 -27.91 12.67 60.54
N GLU A 9 -28.38 13.74 61.18
CA GLU A 9 -29.06 14.87 60.53
C GLU A 9 -28.07 15.73 59.74
N ILE A 10 -28.32 15.87 58.43
CA ILE A 10 -27.62 16.82 57.55
C ILE A 10 -28.42 18.12 57.55
N LYS A 11 -27.84 19.19 58.12
CA LYS A 11 -28.34 20.56 57.99
C LYS A 11 -27.92 21.12 56.63
N LEU A 12 -28.91 21.50 55.81
CA LEU A 12 -28.70 22.28 54.60
C LEU A 12 -28.73 23.77 54.96
N GLU A 13 -27.66 24.49 54.62
CA GLU A 13 -27.59 25.95 54.67
C GLU A 13 -28.29 26.57 53.44
N PRO A 14 -28.81 27.80 53.55
CA PRO A 14 -29.63 28.42 52.51
C PRO A 14 -28.82 28.92 51.31
N GLU A 15 -29.43 28.83 50.13
CA GLU A 15 -28.90 29.28 48.85
C GLU A 15 -28.85 30.82 48.79
N ASP A 16 -27.65 31.36 48.57
CA ASP A 16 -27.41 32.78 48.31
C ASP A 16 -27.84 33.18 46.89
N GLU A 17 -28.35 34.41 46.84
CA GLU A 17 -28.94 35.11 45.70
C GLU A 17 -28.00 35.22 44.48
N VAL A 18 -28.52 34.89 43.30
CA VAL A 18 -27.86 35.05 42.00
C VAL A 18 -27.95 36.51 41.53
N PRO A 19 -26.83 37.21 41.27
CA PRO A 19 -26.86 38.53 40.66
C PRO A 19 -27.20 38.46 39.18
N SER A 20 -28.19 39.27 38.81
CA SER A 20 -28.63 39.57 37.45
C SER A 20 -27.60 40.39 36.65
N GLU A 21 -27.61 40.16 35.33
CA GLU A 21 -27.06 40.99 34.25
C GLU A 21 -25.54 40.96 33.98
N ILE A 22 -25.14 40.01 33.12
CA ILE A 22 -23.97 40.17 32.24
C ILE A 22 -24.51 40.32 30.80
N LYS A 23 -24.50 41.55 30.28
CA LYS A 23 -24.66 41.83 28.85
C LYS A 23 -23.39 41.39 28.12
N LEU A 24 -23.43 40.21 27.51
CA LEU A 24 -22.45 39.77 26.53
C LEU A 24 -22.83 40.37 25.17
N GLU A 25 -22.09 41.40 24.74
CA GLU A 25 -22.02 41.80 23.34
C GLU A 25 -21.32 40.68 22.56
N ILE A 26 -22.11 39.91 21.80
CA ILE A 26 -21.60 38.97 20.81
C ILE A 26 -21.30 39.79 19.55
N THR A 27 -20.03 40.07 19.30
CA THR A 27 -19.56 40.46 17.97
C THR A 27 -19.58 39.22 17.09
N GLU A 28 -20.51 39.19 16.13
CA GLU A 28 -20.56 38.16 15.08
C GLU A 28 -19.35 38.31 14.14
N ASP A 29 -18.23 37.68 14.52
CA ASP A 29 -17.18 37.36 13.56
C ASP A 29 -17.70 36.24 12.64
N VAL A 30 -18.28 36.64 11.51
CA VAL A 30 -18.58 35.78 10.37
C VAL A 30 -17.25 35.22 9.86
N LYS A 31 -16.87 34.03 10.34
CA LYS A 31 -15.86 33.22 9.67
C LYS A 31 -16.43 32.77 8.34
N GLU A 32 -16.05 33.45 7.28
CA GLU A 32 -16.25 32.98 5.92
C GLU A 32 -15.69 31.56 5.80
N GLU A 33 -16.55 30.59 5.50
CA GLU A 33 -16.12 29.26 5.11
C GLU A 33 -15.20 29.39 3.88
N PRO A 34 -14.07 28.66 3.83
CA PRO A 34 -13.17 28.73 2.70
C PRO A 34 -13.91 28.24 1.45
N GLN A 35 -14.18 29.17 0.52
CA GLN A 35 -14.65 28.85 -0.82
C GLN A 35 -13.57 28.00 -1.51
N PHE A 36 -13.88 26.72 -1.67
CA PHE A 36 -13.03 25.76 -2.36
C PHE A 36 -13.24 25.94 -3.86
N GLU A 37 -12.30 26.62 -4.54
CA GLU A 37 -12.29 26.66 -6.00
C GLU A 37 -11.91 25.27 -6.54
N PRO A 38 -12.82 24.58 -7.27
CA PRO A 38 -12.48 23.30 -7.89
C PRO A 38 -11.35 23.51 -8.91
N ASP A 39 -10.37 22.60 -8.92
CA ASP A 39 -9.22 22.62 -9.83
C ASP A 39 -9.70 22.70 -11.31
N ASP A 40 -9.64 23.89 -11.91
CA ASP A 40 -10.12 24.21 -13.26
C ASP A 40 -9.62 23.25 -14.34
N LYS A 41 -8.50 22.57 -14.09
CA LYS A 41 -7.94 21.55 -14.99
C LYS A 41 -8.79 20.29 -15.08
N MET A 42 -9.42 19.86 -13.99
CA MET A 42 -10.33 18.69 -14.00
C MET A 42 -11.65 19.01 -14.72
N GLU A 43 -12.19 20.22 -14.53
CA GLU A 43 -13.40 20.71 -15.20
C GLU A 43 -13.19 20.82 -16.72
N ALA A 44 -12.02 21.32 -17.15
CA ALA A 44 -11.64 21.43 -18.56
C ALA A 44 -11.48 20.07 -19.24
N ILE A 45 -10.84 19.10 -18.59
CA ILE A 45 -10.66 17.73 -19.10
C ILE A 45 -12.02 17.03 -19.28
N PHE A 46 -12.95 17.23 -18.35
CA PHE A 46 -14.29 16.66 -18.42
C PHE A 46 -15.16 17.29 -19.53
N ARG A 47 -15.02 18.60 -19.79
CA ARG A 47 -15.72 19.29 -20.89
C ARG A 47 -15.31 18.82 -22.28
N ILE A 48 -14.03 18.53 -22.49
CA ILE A 48 -13.52 18.03 -23.79
C ILE A 48 -14.14 16.67 -24.13
N VAL A 49 -14.37 15.82 -23.12
CA VAL A 49 -14.84 14.44 -23.32
C VAL A 49 -16.34 14.34 -23.61
N ILE A 50 -17.16 15.27 -23.12
CA ILE A 50 -18.62 15.23 -23.38
C ILE A 50 -18.97 15.71 -24.79
N ASN A 51 -18.12 16.54 -25.42
CA ASN A 51 -18.41 17.15 -26.72
C ASN A 51 -17.74 16.47 -27.93
N GLU A 52 -16.78 15.56 -27.73
CA GLU A 52 -16.14 14.82 -28.83
C GLU A 52 -16.88 13.51 -29.15
N GLU A 53 -18.01 13.62 -29.87
CA GLU A 53 -18.51 12.54 -30.73
C GLU A 53 -17.83 12.62 -32.10
N LEU A 54 -16.52 12.37 -32.18
CA LEU A 54 -15.83 12.31 -33.47
C LEU A 54 -15.03 11.01 -33.60
N GLY A 55 -15.35 10.32 -34.70
CA GLY A 55 -14.96 8.94 -34.98
C GLY A 55 -13.45 8.74 -35.05
N ASP A 56 -13.02 7.60 -34.51
CA ASP A 56 -11.69 7.07 -34.76
C ASP A 56 -11.78 5.56 -35.02
N ASN A 57 -11.42 5.19 -36.24
CA ASN A 57 -11.54 3.87 -36.85
C ASN A 57 -10.26 3.03 -36.64
N SER A 58 -9.70 2.97 -35.42
CA SER A 58 -8.58 2.07 -35.14
C SER A 58 -8.66 1.26 -33.83
N ALA A 59 -8.66 -0.07 -34.05
CA ALA A 59 -8.34 -1.21 -33.18
C ALA A 59 -8.71 -1.16 -31.68
N ASN A 60 -10.00 -1.39 -31.42
CA ASN A 60 -10.60 -2.10 -30.27
C ASN A 60 -10.52 -1.52 -28.83
N GLY A 61 -10.09 -0.28 -28.65
CA GLY A 61 -10.18 0.41 -27.36
C GLY A 61 -11.35 1.40 -27.26
N ARG A 62 -12.12 1.39 -26.16
CA ARG A 62 -13.12 2.43 -25.85
C ARG A 62 -12.66 3.28 -24.67
N ARG A 63 -12.97 4.58 -24.71
CA ARG A 63 -12.71 5.51 -23.60
C ARG A 63 -13.77 5.33 -22.50
N CYS A 64 -13.33 5.16 -21.26
CA CYS A 64 -14.22 5.17 -20.10
C CYS A 64 -14.68 6.61 -19.81
N HIS A 65 -15.97 6.81 -19.54
CA HIS A 65 -16.53 8.13 -19.24
C HIS A 65 -16.23 8.60 -17.81
N LEU A 66 -15.75 7.71 -16.93
CA LEU A 66 -15.46 8.02 -15.54
C LEU A 66 -13.96 8.29 -15.30
N CYS A 67 -13.07 7.42 -15.78
CA CYS A 67 -11.62 7.61 -15.62
C CYS A 67 -10.89 8.09 -16.87
N LEU A 68 -11.61 8.27 -17.99
CA LEU A 68 -11.07 8.79 -19.27
C LEU A 68 -9.99 7.93 -19.92
N ARG A 69 -9.66 6.77 -19.35
CA ARG A 69 -8.70 5.82 -19.91
C ARG A 69 -9.30 5.11 -21.12
N LYS A 70 -8.50 4.95 -22.18
CA LYS A 70 -8.80 4.05 -23.31
C LYS A 70 -8.47 2.63 -22.86
N VAL A 71 -9.46 1.75 -22.84
CA VAL A 71 -9.33 0.36 -22.38
C VAL A 71 -9.98 -0.59 -23.38
N SER A 72 -9.63 -1.88 -23.35
CA SER A 72 -10.20 -2.86 -24.28
C SER A 72 -11.73 -2.95 -24.13
N CYS A 73 -12.43 -3.27 -25.23
CA CYS A 73 -13.88 -3.48 -25.19
C CYS A 73 -14.33 -4.56 -24.17
N SER A 74 -13.48 -5.56 -23.89
CA SER A 74 -13.78 -6.65 -22.93
C SER A 74 -13.90 -6.17 -21.48
N VAL A 75 -13.22 -5.08 -21.12
CA VAL A 75 -13.22 -4.53 -19.75
C VAL A 75 -14.18 -3.33 -19.59
N ILE A 76 -14.88 -2.94 -20.65
CA ILE A 76 -15.91 -1.90 -20.62
C ILE A 76 -17.29 -2.53 -20.41
N LYS A 77 -18.15 -1.84 -19.67
CA LYS A 77 -19.59 -2.08 -19.63
C LYS A 77 -20.31 -0.88 -20.26
N HIS A 78 -21.30 -1.18 -21.10
CA HIS A 78 -22.24 -0.19 -21.62
C HIS A 78 -23.34 0.04 -20.59
N VAL A 79 -23.35 1.23 -20.00
CA VAL A 79 -24.29 1.64 -18.95
C VAL A 79 -25.47 2.32 -19.61
N THR A 80 -26.53 1.57 -19.84
CA THR A 80 -27.78 2.07 -20.45
C THR A 80 -28.79 2.50 -19.38
N MET A 81 -28.81 1.80 -18.24
CA MET A 81 -29.76 2.03 -17.16
C MET A 81 -29.47 3.34 -16.40
N LYS A 82 -30.49 4.18 -16.24
CA LYS A 82 -30.36 5.47 -15.53
C LYS A 82 -29.92 5.30 -14.08
N HIS A 83 -30.50 4.36 -13.33
CA HIS A 83 -30.14 4.15 -11.92
C HIS A 83 -28.70 3.69 -11.74
N GLU A 84 -28.14 2.86 -12.64
CA GLU A 84 -26.72 2.53 -12.59
C GLU A 84 -25.83 3.76 -12.77
N ARG A 85 -26.22 4.66 -13.67
CA ARG A 85 -25.51 5.94 -13.87
C ARG A 85 -25.59 6.85 -12.65
N VAL A 86 -26.73 6.87 -11.95
CA VAL A 86 -26.88 7.60 -10.69
C VAL A 86 -25.93 7.06 -9.63
N PHE A 87 -25.83 5.74 -9.43
CA PHE A 87 -24.90 5.17 -8.45
C PHE A 87 -23.44 5.48 -8.78
N LEU A 88 -23.05 5.37 -10.05
CA LEU A 88 -21.69 5.71 -10.50
C LEU A 88 -21.37 7.21 -10.33
N ALA A 89 -22.33 8.09 -10.59
CA ALA A 89 -22.20 9.53 -10.36
C ALA A 89 -22.10 9.86 -8.86
N THR A 90 -22.92 9.20 -8.05
CA THR A 90 -22.90 9.32 -6.57
C THR A 90 -21.55 8.90 -6.01
N PHE A 91 -20.99 7.79 -6.49
CA PHE A 91 -19.65 7.35 -6.14
C PHE A 91 -18.59 8.42 -6.41
N TYR A 92 -18.61 9.09 -7.57
CA TYR A 92 -17.65 10.15 -7.88
C TYR A 92 -17.85 11.42 -7.04
N LEU A 93 -19.09 11.76 -6.72
CA LEU A 93 -19.40 12.89 -5.83
C LEU A 93 -18.91 12.64 -4.41
N LEU A 94 -19.14 11.43 -3.86
CA LEU A 94 -18.65 11.05 -2.54
C LEU A 94 -17.10 11.10 -2.44
N GLN A 95 -16.40 10.88 -3.55
CA GLN A 95 -14.95 11.01 -3.64
C GLN A 95 -14.46 12.44 -3.93
N ASN A 96 -15.37 13.41 -4.06
CA ASN A 96 -15.05 14.78 -4.51
C ASN A 96 -14.27 14.81 -5.85
N LYS A 97 -14.55 13.87 -6.76
CA LYS A 97 -13.85 13.75 -8.07
C LYS A 97 -14.59 14.40 -9.23
N THR A 98 -15.78 14.94 -9.00
CA THR A 98 -16.60 15.57 -10.04
C THR A 98 -17.52 16.62 -9.42
N SER A 99 -17.94 17.61 -10.21
CA SER A 99 -18.95 18.59 -9.81
C SER A 99 -20.37 18.03 -9.97
N LEU A 100 -21.34 18.62 -9.24
CA LEU A 100 -22.74 18.23 -9.34
C LEU A 100 -23.30 18.41 -10.76
N GLU A 101 -22.89 19.46 -11.46
CA GLU A 101 -23.29 19.71 -12.85
C GLU A 101 -22.79 18.61 -13.79
N MET A 102 -21.52 18.22 -13.65
CA MET A 102 -20.92 17.15 -14.43
C MET A 102 -21.55 15.79 -14.15
N ALA A 103 -21.85 15.50 -12.89
CA ALA A 103 -22.59 14.31 -12.48
C ALA A 103 -23.99 14.25 -13.13
N ARG A 104 -24.71 15.38 -13.18
CA ARG A 104 -26.00 15.48 -13.88
C ARG A 104 -25.85 15.20 -15.38
N LYS A 105 -24.87 15.82 -16.05
CA LYS A 105 -24.56 15.56 -17.47
C LYS A 105 -24.17 14.09 -17.74
N PHE A 106 -23.54 13.41 -16.79
CA PHE A 106 -23.23 11.99 -16.93
C PHE A 106 -24.50 11.12 -16.82
N ILE A 107 -25.42 11.48 -15.93
CA ILE A 107 -26.72 10.80 -15.77
C ILE A 107 -27.62 11.07 -16.97
N ASP A 108 -27.53 12.25 -17.58
CA ASP A 108 -28.28 12.62 -18.76
C ASP A 108 -27.60 12.04 -20.04
N GLY A 109 -28.41 11.44 -20.91
CA GLY A 109 -27.95 10.70 -22.10
C GLY A 109 -28.47 9.27 -22.16
N SER A 110 -28.08 8.52 -23.19
CA SER A 110 -28.56 7.15 -23.41
C SER A 110 -27.60 6.10 -22.84
N THR A 111 -26.36 6.07 -23.34
CA THR A 111 -25.38 5.02 -23.02
C THR A 111 -24.04 5.63 -22.66
N LYS A 112 -23.44 5.17 -21.55
CA LYS A 112 -22.07 5.52 -21.17
C LYS A 112 -21.17 4.29 -21.22
N ASN A 113 -19.94 4.45 -21.66
CA ASN A 113 -18.91 3.41 -21.59
C ASN A 113 -18.17 3.54 -20.27
N VAL A 114 -18.25 2.56 -19.38
CA VAL A 114 -17.61 2.62 -18.06
C VAL A 114 -16.77 1.37 -17.83
N CYS A 115 -15.54 1.52 -17.32
CA CYS A 115 -14.71 0.38 -16.93
C CYS A 115 -15.46 -0.49 -15.91
N ARG A 116 -15.44 -1.81 -16.11
CA ARG A 116 -16.02 -2.77 -15.17
C ARG A 116 -15.40 -2.69 -13.77
N SER A 117 -14.21 -2.13 -13.64
CA SER A 117 -13.54 -1.88 -12.36
C SER A 117 -14.21 -0.79 -11.51
N HIS A 118 -14.97 0.15 -12.09
CA HIS A 118 -15.62 1.21 -11.30
C HIS A 118 -16.83 0.74 -10.48
N TYR A 119 -17.42 -0.38 -10.86
CA TYR A 119 -18.58 -0.93 -10.17
C TYR A 119 -18.27 -1.47 -8.78
N PRO A 120 -17.28 -2.36 -8.57
CA PRO A 120 -16.89 -2.79 -7.23
C PRO A 120 -16.46 -1.58 -6.39
N ASP A 121 -15.64 -0.67 -6.92
CA ASP A 121 -15.23 0.56 -6.21
C ASP A 121 -16.44 1.38 -5.74
N ALA A 122 -17.46 1.51 -6.61
CA ALA A 122 -18.70 2.19 -6.27
C ALA A 122 -19.50 1.46 -5.20
N ILE A 123 -19.58 0.13 -5.26
CA ILE A 123 -20.28 -0.68 -4.26
C ILE A 123 -19.57 -0.58 -2.90
N ASP A 124 -18.26 -0.76 -2.89
CA ASP A 124 -17.44 -0.78 -1.67
C ASP A 124 -17.45 0.58 -0.98
N LEU A 125 -17.32 1.68 -1.74
CA LEU A 125 -17.42 3.02 -1.16
C LEU A 125 -18.82 3.28 -0.60
N ILE A 126 -19.88 2.90 -1.33
CA ILE A 126 -21.24 3.12 -0.84
C ILE A 126 -21.49 2.27 0.42
N PHE A 127 -21.01 1.02 0.47
CA PHE A 127 -21.06 0.19 1.67
C PHE A 127 -20.34 0.83 2.86
N GLN A 128 -19.14 1.36 2.63
CA GLN A 128 -18.38 2.09 3.65
C GLN A 128 -19.17 3.29 4.16
N GLU A 129 -19.75 4.09 3.27
CA GLU A 129 -20.50 5.31 3.61
C GLU A 129 -21.81 5.04 4.35
N ILE A 130 -22.45 3.89 4.13
CA ILE A 130 -23.68 3.49 4.86
C ILE A 130 -23.39 2.59 6.08
N GLY A 131 -22.13 2.24 6.32
CA GLY A 131 -21.70 1.46 7.50
C GLY A 131 -21.98 -0.04 7.44
N VAL A 132 -22.01 -0.65 6.24
CA VAL A 132 -22.27 -2.10 6.09
C VAL A 132 -21.13 -2.82 5.38
N LYS A 133 -21.11 -4.16 5.51
CA LYS A 133 -20.12 -5.02 4.83
C LYS A 133 -20.73 -5.91 3.76
N ASP A 134 -22.01 -6.25 3.88
CA ASP A 134 -22.71 -7.05 2.87
C ASP A 134 -24.13 -6.54 2.57
N VAL A 135 -24.70 -7.04 1.47
CA VAL A 135 -26.07 -6.76 1.03
C VAL A 135 -27.10 -7.16 2.08
N LYS A 136 -26.80 -8.20 2.87
CA LYS A 136 -27.69 -8.70 3.93
C LYS A 136 -27.89 -7.69 5.06
N ASP A 137 -26.94 -6.78 5.25
CA ASP A 137 -26.94 -5.83 6.37
C ASP A 137 -27.56 -4.48 5.97
N LEU A 138 -28.09 -4.36 4.74
CA LEU A 138 -28.62 -3.09 4.21
C LEU A 138 -29.76 -2.52 5.06
N ASP A 139 -30.60 -3.39 5.64
CA ASP A 139 -31.77 -2.97 6.42
C ASP A 139 -31.39 -2.26 7.73
N GLU A 140 -30.20 -2.56 8.28
CA GLU A 140 -29.68 -1.97 9.53
C GLU A 140 -28.84 -0.71 9.29
N SER A 141 -28.67 -0.30 8.03
CA SER A 141 -27.74 0.77 7.64
C SER A 141 -28.28 2.19 7.82
N HIS A 142 -27.32 3.14 7.82
CA HIS A 142 -27.54 4.58 7.90
C HIS A 142 -27.19 5.27 6.57
N PRO A 143 -28.07 5.21 5.55
CA PRO A 143 -27.78 5.70 4.21
C PRO A 143 -27.98 7.22 4.04
N GLU A 144 -28.17 7.98 5.11
CA GLU A 144 -28.63 9.37 5.06
C GLU A 144 -27.71 10.24 4.19
N LYS A 145 -26.39 10.15 4.39
CA LYS A 145 -25.39 10.89 3.61
C LYS A 145 -25.42 10.54 2.12
N VAL A 146 -25.50 9.25 1.79
CA VAL A 146 -25.55 8.79 0.38
C VAL A 146 -26.86 9.22 -0.27
N ILE A 147 -27.97 9.13 0.45
CA ILE A 147 -29.29 9.57 -0.03
C ILE A 147 -29.33 11.08 -0.25
N GLU A 148 -28.71 11.88 0.62
CA GLU A 148 -28.60 13.33 0.45
C GLU A 148 -27.89 13.69 -0.85
N VAL A 149 -26.73 13.09 -1.11
CA VAL A 149 -26.00 13.23 -2.38
C VAL A 149 -26.89 12.77 -3.55
N MET A 150 -27.56 11.62 -3.44
CA MET A 150 -28.43 11.12 -4.51
C MET A 150 -29.67 11.99 -4.76
N LYS A 151 -30.21 12.68 -3.74
CA LYS A 151 -31.34 13.62 -3.90
C LYS A 151 -30.95 14.83 -4.75
N SER A 152 -29.68 15.26 -4.69
CA SER A 152 -29.17 16.35 -5.54
C SER A 152 -29.14 15.98 -7.04
N LEU A 153 -29.08 14.67 -7.34
CA LEU A 153 -29.10 14.08 -8.69
C LEU A 153 -30.50 13.61 -9.12
N THR A 154 -31.28 13.07 -8.18
CA THR A 154 -32.59 12.45 -8.39
C THR A 154 -33.49 12.77 -7.20
N PRO A 155 -34.22 13.89 -7.21
CA PRO A 155 -34.96 14.39 -6.05
C PRO A 155 -36.05 13.44 -5.51
N ARG A 156 -36.49 12.47 -6.33
CA ARG A 156 -37.55 11.50 -5.97
C ARG A 156 -37.04 10.21 -5.32
N ILE A 157 -35.74 10.13 -5.01
CA ILE A 157 -35.16 8.98 -4.32
C ILE A 157 -35.51 9.04 -2.82
N ASN A 158 -35.92 7.90 -2.26
CA ASN A 158 -36.16 7.71 -0.83
C ASN A 158 -35.40 6.45 -0.36
N LYS A 159 -35.38 6.20 0.95
CA LYS A 159 -34.62 5.09 1.56
C LYS A 159 -34.98 3.73 0.96
N GLU A 160 -36.27 3.43 0.83
CA GLU A 160 -36.77 2.18 0.25
C GLU A 160 -36.34 1.99 -1.23
N LYS A 161 -36.52 3.03 -2.06
CA LYS A 161 -36.11 2.99 -3.47
C LYS A 161 -34.60 2.89 -3.63
N PHE A 162 -33.85 3.55 -2.74
CA PHE A 162 -32.39 3.44 -2.70
C PHE A 162 -31.98 1.99 -2.50
N PHE A 163 -32.43 1.33 -1.44
CA PHE A 163 -32.05 -0.06 -1.16
C PHE A 163 -32.46 -1.02 -2.25
N THR A 164 -33.70 -0.90 -2.76
CA THR A 164 -34.17 -1.76 -3.85
C THR A 164 -33.29 -1.61 -5.09
N LYS A 165 -32.97 -0.37 -5.47
CA LYS A 165 -32.13 -0.10 -6.65
C LYS A 165 -30.65 -0.43 -6.42
N PHE A 166 -30.16 -0.29 -5.20
CA PHE A 166 -28.78 -0.60 -4.86
C PHE A 166 -28.56 -2.11 -4.80
N ALA A 167 -29.48 -2.88 -4.21
CA ALA A 167 -29.45 -4.35 -4.25
C ALA A 167 -29.49 -4.87 -5.70
N GLU A 168 -30.34 -4.29 -6.56
CA GLU A 168 -30.34 -4.58 -8.00
C GLU A 168 -29.00 -4.23 -8.68
N PHE A 169 -28.41 -3.08 -8.34
CA PHE A 169 -27.11 -2.65 -8.86
C PHE A 169 -26.02 -3.64 -8.47
N ILE A 170 -25.96 -4.05 -7.20
CA ILE A 170 -25.00 -5.03 -6.71
C ILE A 170 -25.18 -6.37 -7.41
N LYS A 171 -26.41 -6.91 -7.46
CA LYS A 171 -26.69 -8.20 -8.11
C LYS A 171 -26.23 -8.24 -9.57
N ARG A 172 -26.37 -7.14 -10.32
CA ARG A 172 -25.95 -7.04 -11.72
C ARG A 172 -24.44 -6.84 -11.89
N ASN A 173 -23.75 -6.24 -10.92
CA ASN A 173 -22.38 -5.73 -11.10
C ASN A 173 -21.32 -6.42 -10.22
N ARG A 174 -21.74 -7.14 -9.18
CA ARG A 174 -20.93 -8.06 -8.36
C ARG A 174 -20.68 -9.40 -9.08
N GLY A 175 -20.89 -9.45 -10.41
CA GLY A 175 -20.74 -10.65 -11.24
C GLY A 175 -19.46 -11.40 -10.89
N LYS A 176 -19.57 -12.75 -10.85
CA LYS A 176 -18.55 -13.74 -10.45
C LYS A 176 -17.17 -13.09 -10.53
N GLU A 177 -16.57 -12.77 -9.39
CA GLU A 177 -15.18 -12.34 -9.36
C GLU A 177 -14.42 -13.29 -10.28
N GLU A 178 -13.95 -12.81 -11.43
CA GLU A 178 -12.80 -13.44 -12.05
C GLU A 178 -11.75 -13.25 -10.96
N ARG A 179 -11.57 -14.30 -10.16
CA ARG A 179 -10.44 -14.38 -9.28
C ARG A 179 -9.28 -14.64 -10.20
N THR A 180 -8.18 -13.96 -9.95
CA THR A 180 -6.91 -14.36 -10.54
C THR A 180 -6.70 -15.86 -10.26
N PRO A 181 -5.81 -16.57 -10.97
CA PRO A 181 -5.44 -17.95 -10.62
C PRO A 181 -5.03 -18.14 -9.14
N TYR A 182 -4.76 -17.03 -8.44
CA TYR A 182 -4.35 -16.94 -7.04
C TYR A 182 -5.49 -16.57 -6.07
N GLY A 183 -6.76 -16.59 -6.50
CA GLY A 183 -7.91 -16.35 -5.61
C GLY A 183 -8.17 -14.89 -5.25
N LEU A 184 -7.31 -13.95 -5.68
CA LEU A 184 -7.51 -12.51 -5.46
C LEU A 184 -8.56 -11.94 -6.42
N PRO A 185 -9.43 -11.01 -5.98
CA PRO A 185 -10.30 -10.28 -6.89
C PRO A 185 -9.45 -9.56 -7.95
N THR A 186 -9.65 -9.87 -9.24
CA THR A 186 -8.90 -9.24 -10.36
C THR A 186 -9.10 -7.71 -10.44
N ARG A 187 -10.04 -7.16 -9.67
CA ARG A 187 -10.48 -5.76 -9.70
C ARG A 187 -9.69 -4.84 -8.76
N LEU A 188 -9.06 -5.39 -7.72
CA LEU A 188 -8.28 -4.61 -6.76
C LEU A 188 -6.77 -4.79 -6.96
N SER A 189 -6.38 -5.46 -8.05
CA SER A 189 -5.02 -5.94 -8.18
C SER A 189 -4.38 -5.40 -9.45
N GLN A 190 -3.29 -4.65 -9.27
CA GLN A 190 -2.50 -4.09 -10.36
C GLN A 190 -1.20 -4.87 -10.44
N HIS A 191 -0.70 -5.09 -11.65
CA HIS A 191 0.65 -5.61 -11.82
C HIS A 191 1.66 -4.49 -11.61
N CYS A 192 2.63 -4.73 -10.74
CA CYS A 192 3.77 -3.86 -10.60
C CYS A 192 4.60 -3.92 -11.88
N SER A 193 4.81 -2.80 -12.55
CA SER A 193 5.59 -2.74 -13.79
C SER A 193 7.07 -3.07 -13.58
N VAL A 194 7.53 -3.00 -12.34
CA VAL A 194 8.88 -3.40 -11.94
C VAL A 194 8.96 -4.91 -11.73
N CYS A 195 8.33 -5.46 -10.67
CA CYS A 195 8.44 -6.89 -10.32
C CYS A 195 7.39 -7.82 -10.92
N GLN A 196 6.42 -7.31 -11.67
CA GLN A 196 5.30 -8.04 -12.29
C GLN A 196 4.34 -8.72 -11.30
N LEU A 197 4.60 -8.60 -9.98
CA LEU A 197 3.73 -9.11 -8.95
C LEU A 197 2.40 -8.34 -8.93
N ILE A 198 1.34 -9.10 -8.66
CA ILE A 198 0.00 -8.60 -8.44
C ILE A 198 -0.09 -8.14 -6.99
N SER A 199 -0.46 -6.88 -6.76
CA SER A 199 -0.63 -6.30 -5.42
C SER A 199 -1.88 -5.43 -5.37
N TRP A 200 -2.39 -5.19 -4.16
CA TRP A 200 -3.61 -4.43 -3.94
C TRP A 200 -3.45 -2.99 -4.44
N GLN A 201 -4.51 -2.41 -4.99
CA GLN A 201 -4.47 -1.06 -5.58
C GLN A 201 -4.00 0.01 -4.58
N GLN A 202 -4.27 -0.19 -3.28
CA GLN A 202 -3.82 0.70 -2.21
C GLN A 202 -2.29 0.64 -1.96
N GLU A 203 -1.65 -0.48 -2.30
CA GLU A 203 -0.20 -0.69 -2.19
C GLU A 203 0.55 -0.28 -3.48
N MET A 204 -0.21 0.17 -4.48
CA MET A 204 0.26 0.43 -5.83
C MET A 204 0.16 1.91 -6.15
N THR A 205 1.29 2.50 -6.50
CA THR A 205 1.39 3.93 -6.79
C THR A 205 1.53 4.15 -8.28
N PRO A 206 0.63 4.95 -8.90
CA PRO A 206 0.82 5.35 -10.29
C PRO A 206 2.03 6.28 -10.39
N VAL A 207 2.93 5.98 -11.31
CA VAL A 207 4.09 6.81 -11.62
C VAL A 207 3.87 7.40 -13.01
N VAL A 208 3.60 8.71 -13.02
CA VAL A 208 3.25 9.47 -14.24
C VAL A 208 4.30 10.52 -14.61
N LEU A 209 5.13 10.95 -13.65
CA LEU A 209 6.17 11.93 -13.92
C LEU A 209 7.40 11.26 -14.51
N GLU A 210 7.91 11.82 -15.61
CA GLU A 210 9.10 11.32 -16.30
C GLU A 210 10.30 11.19 -15.36
N ASP A 211 10.58 12.20 -14.54
CA ASP A 211 11.70 12.16 -13.60
C ASP A 211 11.53 11.04 -12.56
N SER A 212 10.31 10.80 -12.08
CA SER A 212 10.04 9.67 -11.17
C SER A 212 10.21 8.31 -11.86
N LEU A 213 9.82 8.20 -13.15
CA LEU A 213 10.09 7.00 -13.94
C LEU A 213 11.59 6.76 -14.13
N ILE A 214 12.37 7.83 -14.35
CA ILE A 214 13.83 7.75 -14.48
C ILE A 214 14.48 7.26 -13.18
N ILE A 215 14.09 7.82 -12.02
CA ILE A 215 14.61 7.38 -10.71
C ILE A 215 14.25 5.91 -10.44
N LEU A 216 13.00 5.51 -10.72
CA LEU A 216 12.58 4.11 -10.55
C LEU A 216 13.36 3.18 -11.51
N ALA A 217 13.49 3.55 -12.79
CA ALA A 217 14.25 2.79 -13.78
C ALA A 217 15.73 2.65 -13.38
N LEU A 218 16.36 3.74 -12.92
CA LEU A 218 17.73 3.73 -12.38
C LEU A 218 17.85 2.74 -11.23
N GLY A 219 16.94 2.79 -10.27
CA GLY A 219 16.90 1.86 -9.16
C GLY A 219 16.86 0.41 -9.61
N THR A 220 15.94 0.06 -10.52
CA THR A 220 15.82 -1.31 -11.06
C THR A 220 17.05 -1.79 -11.83
N LEU A 221 17.74 -0.87 -12.50
CA LEU A 221 18.99 -1.16 -13.22
C LEU A 221 20.14 -1.42 -12.24
N LEU A 222 20.26 -0.60 -11.20
CA LEU A 222 21.31 -0.70 -10.18
C LEU A 222 21.12 -1.90 -9.24
N THR A 223 19.89 -2.36 -9.04
CA THR A 223 19.61 -3.63 -8.34
C THR A 223 19.77 -4.85 -9.23
N GLY A 224 19.94 -4.67 -10.54
CA GLY A 224 20.00 -5.76 -11.51
C GLY A 224 18.66 -6.45 -11.78
N GLN A 225 17.54 -5.84 -11.36
CA GLN A 225 16.19 -6.34 -11.64
C GLN A 225 15.80 -6.16 -13.11
N LYS A 226 16.35 -5.15 -13.78
CA LYS A 226 16.11 -4.87 -15.21
C LYS A 226 17.43 -4.58 -15.92
N ASP A 227 17.48 -4.94 -17.20
CA ASP A 227 18.56 -4.49 -18.07
C ASP A 227 18.33 -3.05 -18.58
N LEU A 228 19.32 -2.49 -19.27
CA LEU A 228 19.24 -1.12 -19.79
C LEU A 228 18.13 -0.92 -20.83
N LYS A 229 17.76 -1.97 -21.58
CA LYS A 229 16.70 -1.91 -22.60
C LYS A 229 15.34 -1.88 -21.91
N GLU A 230 15.12 -2.74 -20.91
CA GLU A 230 13.91 -2.79 -20.11
C GLU A 230 13.69 -1.51 -19.30
N ALA A 231 14.74 -0.97 -18.70
CA ALA A 231 14.69 0.29 -17.97
C ALA A 231 14.29 1.46 -18.89
N ARG A 232 14.77 1.49 -20.15
CA ARG A 232 14.30 2.45 -21.17
C ARG A 232 12.83 2.24 -21.55
N CYS A 233 12.37 0.99 -21.64
CA CYS A 233 10.95 0.71 -21.89
C CYS A 233 10.07 1.25 -20.75
N LEU A 234 10.54 1.17 -19.51
CA LEU A 234 9.83 1.68 -18.33
C LEU A 234 9.66 3.21 -18.39
N ILE A 235 10.70 3.94 -18.80
CA ILE A 235 10.65 5.41 -18.96
C ILE A 235 9.74 5.83 -20.13
N ARG A 236 9.67 5.03 -21.19
CA ARG A 236 8.81 5.32 -22.37
C ARG A 236 7.33 5.04 -22.13
N ALA A 237 6.98 4.38 -21.04
CA ALA A 237 5.59 4.16 -20.69
C ALA A 237 4.96 5.50 -20.25
N ALA A 238 3.80 5.85 -20.81
CA ALA A 238 3.10 7.09 -20.46
C ALA A 238 2.67 7.13 -18.98
N SER A 239 2.44 5.96 -18.38
CA SER A 239 2.19 5.77 -16.96
C SER A 239 2.44 4.32 -16.59
N ILE A 240 2.98 4.07 -15.40
CA ILE A 240 3.09 2.72 -14.85
C ILE A 240 2.47 2.66 -13.45
N PHE A 241 2.30 1.46 -12.93
CA PHE A 241 2.05 1.23 -11.51
C PHE A 241 3.26 0.54 -10.91
N SER A 242 3.68 0.99 -9.73
CA SER A 242 4.75 0.35 -8.97
C SER A 242 4.31 0.13 -7.54
N CYS A 243 4.68 -1.01 -6.95
CA CYS A 243 4.46 -1.21 -5.53
C CYS A 243 5.40 -0.30 -4.71
N GLN A 244 4.96 0.06 -3.50
CA GLN A 244 5.68 0.97 -2.60
C GLN A 244 7.13 0.52 -2.33
N ARG A 245 7.34 -0.79 -2.26
CA ARG A 245 8.65 -1.42 -2.06
C ARG A 245 9.71 -0.90 -3.05
N HIS A 246 9.38 -0.75 -4.33
CA HIS A 246 10.39 -0.38 -5.32
C HIS A 246 10.80 1.09 -5.29
N PHE A 247 9.99 1.98 -4.71
CA PHE A 247 10.42 3.36 -4.50
C PHE A 247 11.59 3.40 -3.52
N THR A 248 11.42 2.70 -2.40
CA THR A 248 12.43 2.54 -1.36
C THR A 248 13.67 1.78 -1.85
N GLU A 249 13.49 0.65 -2.53
CA GLU A 249 14.62 -0.11 -3.12
C GLU A 249 15.41 0.73 -4.13
N SER A 250 14.72 1.54 -4.94
CA SER A 250 15.36 2.38 -5.95
C SER A 250 16.21 3.47 -5.31
N LEU A 251 15.69 4.16 -4.30
CA LEU A 251 16.45 5.16 -3.54
C LEU A 251 17.68 4.53 -2.87
N PHE A 252 17.53 3.38 -2.22
CA PHE A 252 18.66 2.70 -1.58
C PHE A 252 19.72 2.26 -2.59
N ALA A 253 19.31 1.70 -3.73
CA ALA A 253 20.25 1.29 -4.76
C ALA A 253 21.05 2.47 -5.32
N ILE A 254 20.39 3.63 -5.51
CA ILE A 254 21.04 4.85 -5.98
C ILE A 254 21.99 5.41 -4.92
N PHE A 255 21.53 5.57 -3.67
CA PHE A 255 22.37 6.12 -2.60
C PHE A 255 23.58 5.25 -2.27
N ARG A 256 23.44 3.92 -2.36
CA ARG A 256 24.57 2.99 -2.22
C ARG A 256 25.69 3.28 -3.23
N GLU A 257 25.35 3.67 -4.45
CA GLU A 257 26.34 4.02 -5.48
C GLU A 257 27.06 5.34 -5.18
N PHE A 258 26.46 6.22 -4.38
CA PHE A 258 27.11 7.46 -3.93
C PHE A 258 28.14 7.22 -2.82
N ARG A 259 28.35 5.95 -2.39
CA ARG A 259 29.37 5.50 -1.43
C ARG A 259 29.39 6.25 -0.09
N ASN A 260 28.24 6.72 0.36
CA ASN A 260 28.11 7.33 1.66
C ASN A 260 27.05 6.58 2.46
N GLU A 261 27.50 5.90 3.51
CA GLU A 261 26.63 5.21 4.48
C GLU A 261 25.99 6.19 5.49
N GLY A 262 26.11 7.50 5.25
CA GLY A 262 25.49 8.57 6.05
C GLY A 262 24.52 9.41 5.23
N THR A 263 23.70 10.21 5.92
CA THR A 263 22.68 11.12 5.36
C THR A 263 23.31 12.16 4.44
N LEU A 264 23.59 11.79 3.19
CA LEU A 264 24.04 12.76 2.20
C LEU A 264 22.87 13.69 1.89
N GLU A 265 23.09 14.97 2.09
CA GLU A 265 22.23 15.98 1.50
C GLU A 265 22.37 15.88 -0.03
N ILE A 266 21.30 15.49 -0.71
CA ILE A 266 21.25 15.33 -2.18
C ILE A 266 21.76 16.58 -2.89
N ASN A 267 21.54 17.76 -2.30
CA ASN A 267 21.98 19.05 -2.83
C ASN A 267 23.52 19.17 -2.96
N ASN A 268 24.27 18.49 -2.08
CA ASN A 268 25.72 18.54 -2.02
C ASN A 268 26.41 17.45 -2.87
N LEU A 269 25.63 16.65 -3.61
CA LEU A 269 26.17 15.57 -4.43
C LEU A 269 27.13 16.11 -5.50
N THR A 270 28.38 15.62 -5.53
CA THR A 270 29.37 16.00 -6.54
C THR A 270 29.25 15.14 -7.79
N LYS A 271 29.86 15.60 -8.90
CA LYS A 271 29.85 14.86 -10.17
C LYS A 271 30.59 13.52 -10.07
N GLU A 272 31.66 13.48 -9.29
CA GLU A 272 32.46 12.28 -9.03
C GLU A 272 31.65 11.24 -8.25
N GLN A 273 30.93 11.67 -7.20
CA GLN A 273 30.04 10.80 -6.42
C GLN A 273 28.90 10.25 -7.27
N ALA A 274 28.33 11.07 -8.15
CA ALA A 274 27.21 10.70 -8.99
C ALA A 274 27.61 9.98 -10.29
N GLN A 275 28.90 9.84 -10.60
CA GLN A 275 29.38 9.53 -11.96
C GLN A 275 28.72 8.28 -12.56
N LYS A 276 28.64 7.19 -11.79
CA LYS A 276 28.05 5.92 -12.25
C LYS A 276 26.54 6.01 -12.47
N VAL A 277 25.82 6.62 -11.52
CA VAL A 277 24.36 6.81 -11.64
C VAL A 277 24.03 7.74 -12.81
N LEU A 278 24.77 8.84 -12.94
CA LEU A 278 24.61 9.81 -14.02
C LEU A 278 24.91 9.18 -15.39
N PHE A 279 25.93 8.33 -15.50
CA PHE A 279 26.20 7.57 -16.72
C PHE A 279 25.00 6.73 -17.17
N TYR A 280 24.39 5.96 -16.26
CA TYR A 280 23.20 5.18 -16.60
C TYR A 280 22.00 6.05 -16.93
N ALA A 281 21.78 7.14 -16.19
CA ALA A 281 20.70 8.08 -16.44
C ALA A 281 20.79 8.65 -17.85
N GLN A 282 21.98 9.09 -18.26
CA GLN A 282 22.26 9.62 -19.60
C GLN A 282 22.11 8.58 -20.71
N LYS A 283 22.39 7.30 -20.42
CA LYS A 283 22.15 6.20 -21.37
C LYS A 283 20.66 5.89 -21.58
N MET A 284 19.81 6.25 -20.62
CA MET A 284 18.36 6.04 -20.71
C MET A 284 17.63 7.29 -21.23
N CYS A 285 18.02 8.47 -20.77
CA CYS A 285 17.48 9.77 -21.13
C CYS A 285 18.62 10.72 -21.53
N HIS A 286 18.73 11.01 -22.83
CA HIS A 286 19.81 11.86 -23.34
C HIS A 286 19.70 13.27 -22.76
N GLY A 287 20.83 13.84 -22.33
CA GLY A 287 20.86 15.18 -21.73
C GLY A 287 20.47 15.23 -20.25
N PHE A 288 20.29 14.09 -19.57
CA PHE A 288 20.10 14.07 -18.12
C PHE A 288 21.36 14.59 -17.41
N THR A 289 21.22 15.67 -16.64
CA THR A 289 22.34 16.38 -15.97
C THR A 289 22.41 16.05 -14.48
N LEU A 290 23.52 16.40 -13.83
CA LEU A 290 23.66 16.27 -12.37
C LEU A 290 22.59 17.07 -11.62
N GLU A 291 22.32 18.31 -12.04
CA GLU A 291 21.30 19.15 -11.41
C GLU A 291 19.90 18.56 -11.56
N ARG A 292 19.55 18.02 -12.73
CA ARG A 292 18.28 17.30 -12.91
C ARG A 292 18.21 16.05 -12.05
N LEU A 293 19.31 15.31 -11.88
CA LEU A 293 19.36 14.16 -10.97
C LEU A 293 19.08 14.56 -9.52
N LYS A 294 19.68 15.67 -9.04
CA LYS A 294 19.46 16.17 -7.67
C LYS A 294 18.00 16.54 -7.45
N VAL A 295 17.41 17.31 -8.37
CA VAL A 295 15.99 17.72 -8.30
C VAL A 295 15.09 16.48 -8.34
N ALA A 296 15.29 15.58 -9.30
CA ALA A 296 14.50 14.36 -9.43
C ALA A 296 14.58 13.47 -8.18
N LEU A 297 15.77 13.34 -7.57
CA LEU A 297 15.95 12.57 -6.34
C LEU A 297 15.28 13.22 -5.12
N ASN A 298 15.35 14.54 -4.98
CA ASN A 298 14.65 15.28 -3.92
C ASN A 298 13.14 15.16 -4.06
N ASP A 299 12.60 15.38 -5.26
CA ASP A 299 11.16 15.29 -5.52
C ASP A 299 10.66 13.86 -5.31
N PHE A 300 11.42 12.87 -5.79
CA PHE A 300 11.09 11.46 -5.62
C PHE A 300 11.17 11.05 -4.15
N SER A 301 12.21 11.45 -3.42
CA SER A 301 12.31 11.15 -2.00
C SER A 301 11.13 11.80 -1.27
N GLN A 302 10.92 13.11 -1.34
CA GLN A 302 9.84 13.79 -0.61
C GLN A 302 8.46 13.17 -0.88
N ARG A 303 8.14 12.91 -2.16
CA ARG A 303 6.84 12.36 -2.55
C ARG A 303 6.59 10.95 -2.02
N TYR A 304 7.63 10.13 -1.96
CA TYR A 304 7.51 8.72 -1.60
C TYR A 304 8.07 8.40 -0.20
N THR A 305 8.59 9.41 0.52
CA THR A 305 9.05 9.32 1.92
C THR A 305 7.91 9.50 2.92
N LEU A 306 6.79 10.12 2.55
CA LEU A 306 5.58 10.15 3.42
C LEU A 306 5.00 8.75 3.72
N PHE A 307 5.41 7.72 2.98
CA PHE A 307 5.08 6.33 3.30
C PHE A 307 6.09 5.67 4.25
N GLN A 308 7.24 6.30 4.49
CA GLN A 308 8.20 5.84 5.49
C GLN A 308 7.71 6.16 6.91
N GLU A 309 6.96 7.23 7.20
CA GLU A 309 6.49 7.47 8.58
C GLU A 309 5.50 6.42 9.10
N VAL A 310 4.85 5.67 8.21
CA VAL A 310 4.04 4.48 8.57
C VAL A 310 4.91 3.22 8.71
N VAL A 311 6.15 3.24 8.19
CA VAL A 311 7.11 2.13 8.15
C VAL A 311 8.34 2.39 9.05
N THR A 312 8.51 3.58 9.65
CA THR A 312 9.71 4.01 10.41
C THR A 312 9.83 3.40 11.80
N HIS A 313 8.97 2.44 12.15
CA HIS A 313 9.26 1.53 13.26
C HIS A 313 10.05 0.28 12.83
N VAL A 314 10.43 0.16 11.56
CA VAL A 314 11.38 -0.84 11.04
C VAL A 314 12.75 -0.19 10.90
N PRO A 315 13.71 -0.40 11.83
CA PRO A 315 15.09 -0.03 11.58
C PRO A 315 15.62 -0.87 10.42
N ILE A 316 16.09 -0.19 9.37
CA ILE A 316 16.89 -0.83 8.33
C ILE A 316 18.25 -1.13 8.94
N VAL A 317 18.42 -2.35 9.42
CA VAL A 317 19.71 -2.88 9.85
C VAL A 317 20.53 -3.12 8.58
N THR A 318 21.41 -2.16 8.23
CA THR A 318 22.63 -2.50 7.49
C THR A 318 23.35 -3.60 8.27
N PRO A 319 23.93 -4.64 7.63
CA PRO A 319 24.60 -5.72 8.34
C PRO A 319 25.64 -5.12 9.29
N THR A 320 25.32 -5.13 10.59
CA THR A 320 26.27 -4.72 11.61
C THR A 320 27.44 -5.67 11.50
N ARG A 321 28.61 -5.10 11.22
CA ARG A 321 29.89 -5.80 11.21
C ARG A 321 30.13 -6.45 12.58
N MET A 322 29.65 -7.67 12.77
CA MET A 322 29.95 -8.50 13.93
C MET A 322 30.55 -9.84 13.47
N ARG A 323 31.80 -10.05 13.90
CA ARG A 323 32.70 -11.21 13.77
C ARG A 323 32.98 -11.75 12.37
N ALA A 324 33.78 -10.98 11.65
CA ALA A 324 34.44 -11.33 10.39
C ALA A 324 35.57 -12.40 10.49
N VAL A 325 35.56 -13.30 11.47
CA VAL A 325 36.70 -14.23 11.69
C VAL A 325 36.48 -15.62 11.09
N GLU A 326 35.26 -16.02 10.72
CA GLU A 326 35.01 -17.38 10.20
C GLU A 326 34.52 -17.45 8.73
N PHE A 327 34.24 -16.32 8.07
CA PHE A 327 33.77 -16.30 6.68
C PHE A 327 34.71 -15.59 5.69
N ALA A 328 35.84 -15.05 6.15
CA ALA A 328 36.79 -14.32 5.28
C ALA A 328 37.54 -15.24 4.29
N ASP A 329 37.64 -16.54 4.56
CA ASP A 329 38.42 -17.47 3.73
C ASP A 329 37.73 -17.94 2.45
N LEU A 330 36.47 -17.55 2.20
CA LEU A 330 35.73 -17.92 0.99
C LEU A 330 35.58 -16.79 -0.04
N ALA A 331 36.00 -15.57 0.27
CA ALA A 331 35.75 -14.38 -0.57
C ALA A 331 36.97 -13.88 -1.35
N THR A 332 38.03 -14.68 -1.47
CA THR A 332 39.20 -14.29 -2.27
C THR A 332 39.47 -15.33 -3.36
N SER A 333 39.34 -14.89 -4.60
CA SER A 333 39.77 -15.53 -5.86
C SER A 333 38.65 -16.01 -6.78
N GLN A 334 38.84 -15.60 -8.04
CA GLN A 334 38.31 -16.14 -9.28
C GLN A 334 36.98 -15.59 -9.82
N LEU A 335 37.13 -15.12 -11.06
CA LEU A 335 36.13 -15.04 -12.11
C LEU A 335 35.34 -16.36 -12.15
N ILE A 336 34.22 -16.43 -11.42
CA ILE A 336 33.31 -17.57 -11.50
C ILE A 336 32.31 -17.30 -12.62
N ASP A 337 32.67 -17.92 -13.74
CA ASP A 337 31.83 -18.36 -14.83
C ASP A 337 30.45 -18.86 -14.35
N SER A 338 29.38 -18.42 -15.02
CA SER A 338 28.05 -19.07 -15.09
C SER A 338 27.41 -19.71 -13.83
N ALA A 339 27.76 -19.30 -12.61
CA ALA A 339 27.10 -19.81 -11.40
C ALA A 339 25.60 -19.48 -11.44
N SER A 340 24.76 -20.50 -11.27
CA SER A 340 23.31 -20.33 -11.17
C SER A 340 23.00 -19.41 -9.99
N LYS A 341 22.25 -18.33 -10.25
CA LYS A 341 21.80 -17.40 -9.22
C LYS A 341 20.34 -17.68 -8.89
N LYS A 342 19.96 -17.49 -7.64
CA LYS A 342 18.59 -17.68 -7.14
C LYS A 342 18.07 -16.39 -6.52
N TYR A 343 16.76 -16.21 -6.53
CA TYR A 343 16.11 -15.10 -5.84
C TYR A 343 15.87 -15.47 -4.38
N CYS A 344 16.27 -14.61 -3.45
CA CYS A 344 15.85 -14.74 -2.06
C CYS A 344 14.45 -14.16 -1.87
N GLU A 345 13.54 -14.89 -1.24
CA GLU A 345 12.15 -14.41 -1.05
C GLU A 345 12.00 -13.25 -0.05
N ILE A 346 12.99 -13.01 0.80
CA ILE A 346 12.98 -11.90 1.76
C ILE A 346 13.48 -10.62 1.09
N CYS A 347 14.76 -10.57 0.71
CA CYS A 347 15.35 -9.37 0.10
C CYS A 347 15.09 -9.23 -1.40
N MET A 348 14.50 -10.23 -2.05
CA MET A 348 14.26 -10.30 -3.51
C MET A 348 15.52 -10.05 -4.35
N SER A 349 16.70 -10.21 -3.76
CA SER A 349 17.98 -10.05 -4.45
C SER A 349 18.40 -11.35 -5.11
N LEU A 350 19.08 -11.21 -6.24
CA LEU A 350 19.69 -12.31 -6.98
C LEU A 350 21.00 -12.70 -6.28
N VAL A 351 21.04 -13.88 -5.67
CA VAL A 351 22.14 -14.34 -4.82
C VAL A 351 22.75 -15.61 -5.42
N SER A 352 24.08 -15.76 -5.29
CA SER A 352 24.77 -16.99 -5.70
C SER A 352 24.13 -18.20 -5.02
N THR A 353 23.96 -19.31 -5.74
CA THR A 353 23.34 -20.52 -5.18
C THR A 353 24.04 -20.99 -3.89
N GLU A 354 25.35 -20.76 -3.75
CA GLU A 354 26.12 -21.10 -2.54
C GLU A 354 25.76 -20.27 -1.29
N LEU A 355 25.27 -19.04 -1.50
CA LEU A 355 24.85 -18.10 -0.47
C LEU A 355 23.34 -18.16 -0.21
N CYS A 356 22.65 -19.07 -0.90
CA CYS A 356 21.22 -19.30 -0.78
C CYS A 356 20.97 -20.66 -0.14
N THR A 357 19.99 -20.72 0.76
CA THR A 357 19.54 -21.95 1.40
C THR A 357 18.10 -22.21 1.04
N GLN A 358 17.81 -23.48 0.74
CA GLN A 358 16.46 -23.92 0.47
C GLN A 358 15.75 -24.36 1.76
N LEU A 359 14.73 -23.63 2.24
CA LEU A 359 13.92 -24.04 3.39
C LEU A 359 12.65 -24.78 2.95
N THR A 360 12.74 -26.11 2.95
CA THR A 360 11.63 -27.01 2.59
C THR A 360 10.62 -27.16 3.74
N SER A 361 11.07 -27.10 4.99
CA SER A 361 10.24 -27.27 6.19
C SER A 361 9.33 -26.03 6.42
N PRO A 362 8.00 -26.20 6.49
CA PRO A 362 7.09 -25.13 6.89
C PRO A 362 7.41 -24.58 8.29
N ALA A 363 7.86 -25.45 9.19
CA ALA A 363 8.24 -25.10 10.55
C ALA A 363 9.46 -24.16 10.58
N HIS A 364 10.46 -24.42 9.73
CA HIS A 364 11.62 -23.51 9.58
C HIS A 364 11.26 -22.18 8.92
N ARG A 365 10.34 -22.19 7.92
CA ARG A 365 9.84 -20.94 7.33
C ARG A 365 9.05 -20.11 8.34
N MET A 366 8.30 -20.75 9.24
CA MET A 366 7.65 -20.09 10.37
C MET A 366 8.70 -19.40 11.26
N VAL A 367 9.73 -20.12 11.71
CA VAL A 367 10.76 -19.53 12.59
C VAL A 367 11.46 -18.36 11.91
N LEU A 368 11.85 -18.52 10.64
CA LEU A 368 12.43 -17.43 9.86
C LEU A 368 11.50 -16.21 9.83
N SER A 369 10.22 -16.40 9.50
CA SER A 369 9.23 -15.32 9.42
C SER A 369 9.03 -14.62 10.76
N VAL A 370 8.91 -15.38 11.86
CA VAL A 370 8.78 -14.84 13.22
C VAL A 370 10.04 -14.07 13.61
N GLY A 371 11.23 -14.59 13.31
CA GLY A 371 12.50 -13.93 13.56
C GLY A 371 12.61 -12.59 12.82
N MET A 372 12.21 -12.55 11.54
CA MET A 372 12.22 -11.30 10.77
C MET A 372 11.25 -10.25 11.33
N VAL A 373 10.05 -10.66 11.77
CA VAL A 373 9.07 -9.76 12.41
C VAL A 373 9.57 -9.27 13.76
N LEU A 374 10.11 -10.17 14.59
CA LEU A 374 10.66 -9.84 15.89
C LEU A 374 11.84 -8.86 15.78
N GLY A 375 12.66 -9.03 14.75
CA GLY A 375 13.77 -8.15 14.40
C GLY A 375 13.34 -6.83 13.75
N LYS A 376 12.02 -6.64 13.56
CA LYS A 376 11.42 -5.47 12.89
C LYS A 376 12.01 -5.24 11.50
N THR A 377 12.31 -6.31 10.77
CA THR A 377 12.80 -6.25 9.38
C THR A 377 11.72 -6.67 8.38
N MET A 378 10.57 -7.13 8.90
CA MET A 378 9.41 -7.58 8.14
C MET A 378 8.14 -7.30 8.94
N ASP A 379 7.05 -6.94 8.27
CA ASP A 379 5.74 -6.82 8.91
C ASP A 379 4.99 -8.16 8.96
N ILE A 380 3.95 -8.24 9.79
CA ILE A 380 3.15 -9.46 10.00
C ILE A 380 2.44 -9.94 8.72
N HIS A 381 2.02 -9.03 7.83
CA HIS A 381 1.34 -9.41 6.59
C HIS A 381 2.31 -10.07 5.60
N THR A 382 3.48 -9.47 5.42
CA THR A 382 4.57 -10.02 4.60
C THR A 382 5.04 -11.37 5.14
N ALA A 383 5.18 -11.51 6.46
CA ALA A 383 5.54 -12.76 7.12
C ALA A 383 4.50 -13.87 6.90
N ARG A 384 3.20 -13.54 6.96
CA ARG A 384 2.13 -14.50 6.67
C ARG A 384 2.23 -15.00 5.23
N TRP A 385 2.36 -14.08 4.27
CA TRP A 385 2.53 -14.44 2.87
C TRP A 385 3.75 -15.33 2.63
N LEU A 386 4.88 -15.03 3.29
CA LEU A 386 6.11 -15.80 3.16
C LEU A 386 5.94 -17.24 3.68
N SER A 387 5.19 -17.40 4.77
CA SER A 387 4.93 -18.70 5.37
C SER A 387 4.01 -19.61 4.56
N GLU A 388 3.06 -19.02 3.83
CA GLU A 388 2.07 -19.73 3.00
C GLU A 388 2.66 -20.18 1.66
N LYS A 389 3.75 -19.55 1.22
CA LYS A 389 4.40 -19.89 -0.04
C LYS A 389 5.15 -21.22 0.02
N ASN A 390 5.06 -21.95 -1.09
CA ASN A 390 5.85 -23.14 -1.35
C ASN A 390 7.25 -22.84 -1.89
N SER A 391 7.61 -21.57 -2.10
CA SER A 391 8.94 -21.18 -2.55
C SER A 391 9.92 -21.16 -1.37
N LYS A 392 11.18 -21.43 -1.68
CA LYS A 392 12.07 -22.04 -0.70
C LYS A 392 13.42 -21.37 -0.59
N GLU A 393 13.76 -20.38 -1.40
CA GLU A 393 15.14 -19.91 -1.54
C GLU A 393 15.35 -18.63 -0.71
N PHE A 394 16.31 -18.68 0.21
CA PHE A 394 16.59 -17.61 1.18
C PHE A 394 18.09 -17.33 1.26
N CYS A 395 18.51 -16.06 1.31
CA CYS A 395 19.90 -15.75 1.63
C CYS A 395 20.24 -16.29 3.02
N ARG A 396 21.40 -16.91 3.15
CA ARG A 396 21.95 -17.33 4.45
C ARG A 396 22.01 -16.19 5.46
N ILE A 397 22.20 -14.96 5.00
CA ILE A 397 22.19 -13.76 5.83
C ILE A 397 20.88 -13.61 6.61
N HIS A 398 19.71 -13.84 6.00
CA HIS A 398 18.43 -13.71 6.73
C HIS A 398 18.22 -14.84 7.74
N LEU A 399 18.74 -16.04 7.46
CA LEU A 399 18.72 -17.14 8.43
C LEU A 399 19.54 -16.77 9.66
N VAL A 400 20.78 -16.26 9.45
CA VAL A 400 21.64 -15.79 10.53
C VAL A 400 20.97 -14.64 11.30
N GLN A 401 20.42 -13.65 10.61
CA GLN A 401 19.70 -12.53 11.23
C GLN A 401 18.52 -13.00 12.09
N ALA A 402 17.76 -13.98 11.63
CA ALA A 402 16.66 -14.54 12.41
C ALA A 402 17.17 -15.22 13.68
N VAL A 403 18.24 -16.03 13.59
CA VAL A 403 18.88 -16.64 14.77
C VAL A 403 19.37 -15.57 15.74
N ASP A 404 20.16 -14.60 15.27
CA ASP A 404 20.71 -13.52 16.10
C ASP A 404 19.60 -12.73 16.81
N THR A 405 18.48 -12.52 16.11
CA THR A 405 17.30 -11.85 16.67
C THR A 405 16.71 -12.65 17.83
N PHE A 406 16.56 -13.97 17.67
CA PHE A 406 16.06 -14.82 18.75
C PHE A 406 17.03 -14.88 19.92
N GLU A 407 18.33 -15.05 19.69
CA GLU A 407 19.33 -15.05 20.76
C GLU A 407 19.28 -13.75 21.58
N LYS A 408 19.25 -12.61 20.88
CA LYS A 408 19.17 -11.30 21.53
C LYS A 408 17.86 -11.10 22.30
N PHE A 409 16.73 -11.49 21.71
CA PHE A 409 15.42 -11.28 22.33
C PHE A 409 15.22 -12.21 23.55
N LEU A 410 15.53 -13.50 23.38
CA LEU A 410 15.42 -14.50 24.44
C LEU A 410 16.54 -14.36 25.48
N GLY A 411 17.66 -13.71 25.14
CA GLY A 411 18.83 -13.57 26.00
C GLY A 411 19.46 -14.91 26.34
N VAL A 412 19.53 -15.81 25.35
CA VAL A 412 20.14 -17.15 25.45
C VAL A 412 20.98 -17.39 24.20
N GLU A 413 22.03 -18.18 24.32
CA GLU A 413 22.78 -18.65 23.15
C GLU A 413 22.01 -19.74 22.39
N ARG A 414 22.37 -19.96 21.12
CA ARG A 414 21.82 -21.01 20.25
C ARG A 414 21.71 -22.38 20.93
N SER A 415 22.70 -22.74 21.74
CA SER A 415 22.77 -24.01 22.47
C SER A 415 21.77 -24.13 23.62
N GLU A 416 21.22 -23.00 24.10
CA GLU A 416 20.46 -22.89 25.36
C GLU A 416 18.98 -22.54 25.14
N VAL A 417 18.51 -22.53 23.90
CA VAL A 417 17.12 -22.18 23.55
C VAL A 417 16.09 -23.03 24.30
N GLN A 418 16.42 -24.29 24.61
CA GLN A 418 15.53 -25.18 25.36
C GLN A 418 15.30 -24.74 26.81
N THR A 419 16.25 -24.01 27.41
CA THR A 419 16.20 -23.55 28.80
C THR A 419 15.66 -22.12 28.94
N CYS A 420 15.28 -21.47 27.84
CA CYS A 420 14.79 -20.10 27.88
C CYS A 420 13.50 -19.95 28.72
N SER A 421 13.37 -18.79 29.36
CA SER A 421 12.27 -18.53 30.28
C SER A 421 10.92 -18.52 29.55
N TYR A 422 9.91 -19.06 30.21
CA TYR A 422 8.56 -19.13 29.64
C TYR A 422 7.99 -17.73 29.36
N ALA A 423 8.31 -16.74 30.19
CA ALA A 423 7.85 -15.35 30.04
C ALA A 423 8.35 -14.71 28.72
N LYS A 424 9.63 -14.84 28.37
CA LYS A 424 10.15 -14.30 27.11
C LYS A 424 9.59 -15.01 25.89
N LEU A 425 9.36 -16.32 26.00
CA LEU A 425 8.67 -17.07 24.94
C LEU A 425 7.22 -16.60 24.77
N GLN A 426 6.50 -16.27 25.84
CA GLN A 426 5.15 -15.73 25.72
C GLN A 426 5.10 -14.44 24.91
N GLU A 427 6.10 -13.58 25.01
CA GLU A 427 6.19 -12.37 24.17
C GLU A 427 6.36 -12.72 22.68
N VAL A 428 7.25 -13.68 22.37
CA VAL A 428 7.40 -14.20 21.01
C VAL A 428 6.10 -14.82 20.51
N MET A 429 5.36 -15.51 21.38
CA MET A 429 4.09 -16.13 21.03
C MET A 429 3.02 -15.14 20.58
N ILE A 430 3.12 -13.86 20.90
CA ILE A 430 2.19 -12.85 20.35
C ILE A 430 2.30 -12.84 18.82
N ILE A 431 3.53 -12.88 18.29
CA ILE A 431 3.79 -12.92 16.83
C ILE A 431 3.46 -14.32 16.29
N VAL A 432 3.88 -15.38 16.99
CA VAL A 432 3.61 -16.76 16.55
C VAL A 432 2.10 -16.99 16.46
N ASN A 433 1.30 -16.61 17.45
CA ASN A 433 -0.15 -16.79 17.43
C ASN A 433 -0.84 -15.94 16.36
N ALA A 434 -0.29 -14.78 16.02
CA ALA A 434 -0.80 -13.96 14.92
C ALA A 434 -0.58 -14.62 13.56
N LEU A 435 0.51 -15.38 13.38
CA LEU A 435 0.85 -16.03 12.12
C LEU A 435 0.37 -17.49 12.05
N PHE A 436 0.44 -18.21 13.17
CA PHE A 436 0.22 -19.65 13.34
C PHE A 436 -0.57 -19.92 14.64
N PRO A 437 -1.90 -19.66 14.66
CA PRO A 437 -2.72 -19.73 15.88
C PRO A 437 -2.78 -21.12 16.54
N TRP A 438 -2.38 -22.16 15.81
CA TRP A 438 -2.38 -23.55 16.26
C TRP A 438 -1.10 -23.95 16.99
N CYS A 439 -0.02 -23.18 16.88
CA CYS A 439 1.29 -23.55 17.43
C CYS A 439 1.35 -23.27 18.93
N SER A 440 1.62 -24.30 19.74
CA SER A 440 1.76 -24.14 21.19
C SER A 440 3.17 -23.73 21.60
N ILE A 441 3.37 -23.20 22.82
CA ILE A 441 4.72 -22.85 23.32
C ILE A 441 5.69 -24.04 23.29
N PRO A 442 5.35 -25.24 23.80
CA PRO A 442 6.25 -26.39 23.75
C PRO A 442 6.62 -26.81 22.32
N GLU A 443 5.65 -26.73 21.41
CA GLU A 443 5.85 -27.04 20.00
C GLU A 443 6.76 -25.99 19.34
N PHE A 444 6.48 -24.70 19.52
CA PHE A 444 7.31 -23.62 18.99
C PHE A 444 8.74 -23.70 19.52
N ARG A 445 8.92 -23.98 20.81
CA ARG A 445 10.25 -24.17 21.42
C ARG A 445 11.03 -25.30 20.75
N THR A 446 10.36 -26.43 20.48
CA THR A 446 10.96 -27.58 19.80
C THR A 446 11.39 -27.20 18.37
N ILE A 447 10.51 -26.52 17.63
CA ILE A 447 10.78 -26.06 16.27
C ILE A 447 11.91 -25.02 16.24
N LEU A 448 11.91 -24.08 17.18
CA LEU A 448 12.93 -23.05 17.29
C LEU A 448 14.31 -23.65 17.56
N ALA A 449 14.39 -24.62 18.48
CA ALA A 449 15.64 -25.33 18.72
C ALA A 449 16.12 -26.07 17.47
N ASP A 450 15.24 -26.82 16.79
CA ASP A 450 15.57 -27.53 15.54
C ASP A 450 16.00 -26.59 14.39
N PHE A 451 15.49 -25.36 14.34
CA PHE A 451 15.93 -24.36 13.37
C PHE A 451 17.31 -23.77 13.69
N MET A 452 17.65 -23.71 14.98
CA MET A 452 18.84 -23.05 15.48
C MET A 452 20.07 -23.97 15.43
N PHE A 453 19.89 -25.29 15.49
CA PHE A 453 20.95 -26.31 15.28
C PHE A 453 21.00 -26.79 13.84
#